data_AF-A0A931LQZ6-F1
#
_entry.id   AF-A0A931LQZ6-F1
#
_cell.length_a   1.000
_cell.length_b   1.000
_cell.length_c   1.000
_cell.angle_alpha   90.00
_cell.angle_beta   90.00
_cell.angle_gamma   90.00
#
_symmetry.space_group_name_H-M   'P 1'
#
loop_
_entity.id
_entity.type
_entity.pdbx_description
1 polymer ?
#
loop_
_entity_poly.entity_id
_entity_poly.type
_entity_poly.pdbx_seq_one_letter_code
_entity_poly.pdbx_strand_id
1 'polypeptide(L)'
;MMRLLSAILLGLAASLAAAIGCSPTSSFGGQREDRAGWVYVRLEGSPHDIGFQHGSAIAPEIDSMNKMIRVYLKESTGKDWAFYREASLKLFLPKLDRETRDELQGLSDGLKSKGYSYDLGDMIAHNAWIELAWYYVPVVQAREKKTAVVSRAPAYCSAFVATGSQTADGQVVMGHNAWIDYVIGEHWNVILDIHPRHGNRILMDAMPGFIHSGDDFAVNSAGILVTETTIAAARGFDENGLPEFMRARKAVQYSNSLDDFARIMTSGNNGGYANTWLAADTKTGEIGKLEMGLKNVIFRRSTDGAYYGSNYPEDPKLIAEDCDGDPTKGSNCCTDRKVRWAKLMEQTKGKVDAELGKTLLADHHDEVRGIDGACGSTICGHLEVETRPGFLQPAWPYAGAAPAGAAQAKVVTTALARNMSFWARMGHPCGEPFYAAPFLKTHPEFGWQKPFLGDLPGQPWTLFAAR
;
A
#
# COMPACT_ATOMS: atom_id res chain seq x y z
N MET A 1 47.49 -74.08 -39.99
CA MET A 1 47.33 -73.61 -41.38
C MET A 1 46.58 -72.28 -41.32
N MET A 2 47.26 -71.19 -41.71
CA MET A 2 46.77 -69.79 -41.93
C MET A 2 46.04 -69.05 -40.79
N ARG A 3 46.68 -68.02 -40.18
CA ARG A 3 46.64 -66.55 -40.48
C ARG A 3 45.33 -65.89 -39.96
N LEU A 4 45.28 -64.75 -39.25
CA LEU A 4 46.17 -63.61 -38.97
C LEU A 4 45.50 -62.70 -37.89
N LEU A 5 46.33 -61.93 -37.16
CA LEU A 5 46.13 -60.56 -36.61
C LEU A 5 45.09 -60.35 -35.48
N SER A 6 45.55 -60.02 -34.26
CA SER A 6 45.59 -58.64 -33.68
C SER A 6 44.39 -58.42 -32.74
N ALA A 7 44.44 -57.78 -31.58
CA ALA A 7 45.47 -57.07 -30.84
C ALA A 7 44.94 -56.81 -29.40
N ILE A 8 45.88 -56.66 -28.46
CA ILE A 8 45.84 -55.78 -27.27
C ILE A 8 44.84 -56.11 -26.14
N LEU A 9 45.40 -56.61 -25.03
CA LEU A 9 44.85 -56.52 -23.67
C LEU A 9 44.76 -55.05 -23.23
N LEU A 10 43.57 -54.61 -22.82
CA LEU A 10 43.39 -53.41 -22.01
C LEU A 10 42.88 -53.81 -20.62
N GLY A 11 43.74 -53.58 -19.62
CA GLY A 11 43.47 -53.83 -18.22
C GLY A 11 42.49 -52.81 -17.63
N LEU A 12 41.66 -53.32 -16.71
CA LEU A 12 40.88 -52.54 -15.76
C LEU A 12 41.80 -51.67 -14.90
N ALA A 13 41.57 -50.36 -14.91
CA ALA A 13 41.88 -49.48 -13.80
C ALA A 13 40.64 -48.63 -13.53
N ALA A 14 39.93 -48.96 -12.46
CA ALA A 14 38.81 -48.18 -11.95
C ALA A 14 39.34 -46.87 -11.34
N SER A 15 39.14 -45.76 -12.04
CA SER A 15 39.32 -44.41 -11.50
C SER A 15 38.04 -43.98 -10.79
N LEU A 16 38.10 -43.87 -9.46
CA LEU A 16 37.14 -43.12 -8.65
C LEU A 16 37.20 -41.65 -9.09
N ALA A 17 36.30 -41.23 -9.96
CA ALA A 17 35.96 -39.83 -10.11
C ALA A 17 34.86 -39.53 -9.07
N ALA A 18 35.25 -38.88 -7.98
CA ALA A 18 34.31 -38.18 -7.13
C ALA A 18 33.62 -37.12 -8.00
N ALA A 19 32.40 -37.42 -8.44
CA ALA A 19 31.52 -36.43 -9.02
C ALA A 19 31.23 -35.41 -7.91
N ILE A 20 31.93 -34.29 -7.93
CA ILE A 20 31.45 -33.05 -7.33
C ILE A 20 30.18 -32.71 -8.12
N GLY A 21 29.06 -33.27 -7.66
CA GLY A 21 27.75 -32.79 -8.02
C GLY A 21 27.65 -31.38 -7.46
N CYS A 22 28.01 -30.39 -8.27
CA CYS A 22 27.49 -29.05 -8.12
C CYS A 22 25.98 -29.15 -8.41
N SER A 23 25.22 -29.60 -7.42
CA SER A 23 23.81 -29.22 -7.33
C SER A 23 23.81 -27.70 -7.23
N PRO A 24 23.14 -26.96 -8.13
CA PRO A 24 22.85 -25.58 -7.85
C PRO A 24 21.88 -25.62 -6.66
N THR A 25 22.41 -25.45 -5.46
CA THR A 25 21.61 -24.93 -4.35
C THR A 25 21.08 -23.60 -4.86
N SER A 26 19.83 -23.61 -5.32
CA SER A 26 19.06 -22.42 -5.61
C SER A 26 19.06 -21.56 -4.35
N SER A 27 19.94 -20.56 -4.27
CA SER A 27 19.92 -19.56 -3.21
C SER A 27 18.74 -18.57 -3.38
N PHE A 28 17.71 -18.97 -4.11
CA PHE A 28 16.48 -18.24 -4.33
C PHE A 28 15.57 -18.44 -3.12
N GLY A 29 15.85 -17.71 -2.05
CA GLY A 29 14.97 -17.60 -0.89
C GLY A 29 15.19 -16.25 -0.26
N GLY A 30 14.21 -15.35 -0.36
CA GLY A 30 14.27 -14.07 0.33
C GLY A 30 14.46 -14.28 1.84
N GLN A 31 15.15 -13.35 2.51
CA GLN A 31 15.34 -13.44 3.95
C GLN A 31 14.09 -12.91 4.64
N ARG A 32 13.47 -13.75 5.49
CA ARG A 32 12.26 -13.43 6.24
C ARG A 32 12.55 -13.27 7.73
N GLU A 33 11.93 -12.26 8.34
CA GLU A 33 11.87 -12.10 9.80
C GLU A 33 10.49 -11.60 10.23
N ASP A 34 9.89 -12.28 11.20
CA ASP A 34 8.61 -11.88 11.77
C ASP A 34 8.85 -11.19 13.11
N ARG A 35 8.29 -9.99 13.31
CA ARG A 35 8.35 -9.28 14.60
C ARG A 35 7.28 -8.21 14.73
N ALA A 36 6.74 -8.05 15.94
CA ALA A 36 5.78 -7.01 16.29
C ALA A 36 4.59 -6.91 15.32
N GLY A 37 4.07 -8.06 14.87
CA GLY A 37 2.96 -8.15 13.91
C GLY A 37 3.33 -7.96 12.44
N TRP A 38 4.60 -7.69 12.12
CA TRP A 38 5.10 -7.51 10.75
C TRP A 38 5.86 -8.74 10.24
N VAL A 39 5.76 -8.98 8.94
CA VAL A 39 6.58 -9.92 8.16
C VAL A 39 7.57 -9.11 7.31
N TYR A 40 8.83 -9.05 7.74
CA TYR A 40 9.88 -8.40 6.98
C TYR A 40 10.46 -9.36 5.95
N VAL A 41 10.61 -8.91 4.70
CA VAL A 41 11.16 -9.71 3.60
C VAL A 41 12.19 -8.90 2.82
N ARG A 42 13.40 -9.44 2.70
CA ARG A 42 14.43 -8.93 1.79
C ARG A 42 14.37 -9.66 0.44
N LEU A 43 14.36 -8.87 -0.63
CA LEU A 43 14.25 -9.29 -2.02
C LEU A 43 15.35 -8.65 -2.86
N GLU A 44 16.02 -9.40 -3.73
CA GLU A 44 17.09 -8.85 -4.56
C GLU A 44 17.20 -9.47 -5.96
N GLY A 45 17.64 -8.68 -6.94
CA GLY A 45 17.97 -9.20 -8.27
C GLY A 45 17.14 -8.63 -9.41
N SER A 46 16.90 -9.45 -10.45
CA SER A 46 16.03 -9.04 -11.56
C SER A 46 14.58 -8.94 -11.08
N PRO A 47 13.71 -8.27 -11.85
CA PRO A 47 12.28 -8.23 -11.53
C PRO A 47 11.71 -9.64 -11.28
N HIS A 48 12.03 -10.62 -12.14
CA HIS A 48 11.62 -12.01 -11.93
C HIS A 48 12.20 -12.64 -10.65
N ASP A 49 13.49 -12.44 -10.35
CA ASP A 49 14.10 -12.96 -9.11
C ASP A 49 13.43 -12.39 -7.85
N ILE A 50 13.12 -11.08 -7.86
CA ILE A 50 12.42 -10.37 -6.78
C ILE A 50 11.04 -10.96 -6.58
N GLY A 51 10.27 -11.08 -7.67
CA GLY A 51 8.96 -11.71 -7.64
C GLY A 51 9.03 -13.13 -7.10
N PHE A 52 9.95 -13.96 -7.59
CA PHE A 52 10.11 -15.34 -7.16
C PHE A 52 10.43 -15.45 -5.66
N GLN A 53 11.34 -14.61 -5.17
CA GLN A 53 11.66 -14.56 -3.73
C GLN A 53 10.46 -14.14 -2.91
N HIS A 54 9.71 -13.13 -3.36
CA HIS A 54 8.51 -12.66 -2.67
C HIS A 54 7.46 -13.78 -2.57
N GLY A 55 7.13 -14.40 -3.71
CA GLY A 55 6.09 -15.42 -3.80
C GLY A 55 6.46 -16.69 -3.02
N SER A 56 7.75 -17.01 -2.93
CA SER A 56 8.22 -18.19 -2.21
C SER A 56 8.40 -17.95 -0.70
N ALA A 57 8.80 -16.75 -0.27
CA ALA A 57 9.08 -16.45 1.14
C ALA A 57 7.82 -16.32 2.01
N ILE A 58 6.72 -15.83 1.43
CA ILE A 58 5.46 -15.56 2.15
C ILE A 58 4.24 -16.16 1.45
N ALA A 59 4.41 -17.33 0.83
CA ALA A 59 3.35 -18.01 0.09
C ALA A 59 2.06 -18.24 0.93
N PRO A 60 2.13 -18.66 2.21
CA PRO A 60 0.93 -18.80 3.06
C PRO A 60 0.17 -17.49 3.27
N GLU A 61 0.89 -16.38 3.47
CA GLU A 61 0.29 -15.05 3.67
C GLU A 61 -0.39 -14.56 2.39
N ILE A 62 0.22 -14.78 1.23
CA ILE A 62 -0.36 -14.46 -0.08
C ILE A 62 -1.62 -15.29 -0.32
N ASP A 63 -1.62 -16.58 0.00
CA ASP A 63 -2.81 -17.46 -0.13
C ASP A 63 -3.94 -17.03 0.81
N SER A 64 -3.62 -16.70 2.07
CA SER A 64 -4.59 -16.19 3.03
C SER A 64 -5.24 -14.90 2.54
N MET A 65 -4.43 -13.94 2.09
CA MET A 65 -4.91 -12.68 1.55
C MET A 65 -5.77 -12.90 0.29
N ASN A 66 -5.34 -13.76 -0.63
CA ASN A 66 -6.11 -14.08 -1.84
C ASN A 66 -7.45 -14.76 -1.53
N LYS A 67 -7.53 -15.60 -0.49
CA LYS A 67 -8.81 -16.19 -0.05
C LYS A 67 -9.74 -15.15 0.53
N MET A 68 -9.22 -14.26 1.37
CA MET A 68 -9.99 -13.18 1.99
C MET A 68 -10.49 -12.19 0.92
N ILE A 69 -9.63 -11.69 0.04
CA ILE A 69 -9.99 -10.64 -0.93
C ILE A 69 -11.12 -11.08 -1.87
N ARG A 70 -11.14 -12.36 -2.25
CA ARG A 70 -12.19 -12.92 -3.11
C ARG A 70 -13.56 -12.87 -2.47
N VAL A 71 -13.64 -13.10 -1.16
CA VAL A 71 -14.89 -12.99 -0.40
C VAL A 71 -15.24 -11.52 -0.18
N TYR A 72 -14.27 -10.72 0.28
CA TYR A 72 -14.47 -9.30 0.54
C TYR A 72 -14.98 -8.56 -0.70
N LEU A 73 -14.35 -8.74 -1.87
CA LEU A 73 -14.76 -8.07 -3.10
C LEU A 73 -16.15 -8.49 -3.57
N LYS A 74 -16.49 -9.77 -3.41
CA LYS A 74 -17.82 -10.27 -3.76
C LYS A 74 -18.91 -9.66 -2.88
N GLU A 75 -18.71 -9.62 -1.57
CA GLU A 75 -19.68 -9.04 -0.64
C GLU A 75 -19.78 -7.51 -0.79
N SER A 76 -18.65 -6.82 -1.02
CA SER A 76 -18.62 -5.36 -1.10
C SER A 76 -19.07 -4.77 -2.45
N THR A 77 -18.82 -5.46 -3.56
CA THR A 77 -19.09 -4.94 -4.91
C THR A 77 -20.14 -5.73 -5.70
N GLY A 78 -20.44 -6.96 -5.27
CA GLY A 78 -21.26 -7.91 -6.02
C GLY A 78 -20.55 -8.57 -7.21
N LYS A 79 -19.25 -8.33 -7.43
CA LYS A 79 -18.47 -8.96 -8.50
C LYS A 79 -17.56 -10.05 -7.93
N ASP A 80 -17.47 -11.18 -8.61
CA ASP A 80 -16.63 -12.31 -8.19
C ASP A 80 -15.19 -12.20 -8.72
N TRP A 81 -14.31 -13.10 -8.27
CA TRP A 81 -12.90 -13.08 -8.69
C TRP A 81 -12.70 -13.25 -10.20
N ALA A 82 -13.59 -13.98 -10.88
CA ALA A 82 -13.50 -14.18 -12.32
C ALA A 82 -13.65 -12.86 -13.07
N PHE A 83 -14.57 -11.99 -12.62
CA PHE A 83 -14.71 -10.63 -13.13
C PHE A 83 -13.41 -9.83 -12.97
N TYR A 84 -12.82 -9.79 -11.78
CA TYR A 84 -11.58 -9.03 -11.53
C TYR A 84 -10.41 -9.52 -12.38
N ARG A 85 -10.27 -10.85 -12.48
CA ARG A 85 -9.27 -11.49 -13.32
C ARG A 85 -9.44 -11.12 -14.78
N GLU A 86 -10.65 -11.26 -15.33
CA GLU A 86 -10.95 -10.90 -16.73
C GLU A 86 -10.68 -9.42 -16.99
N ALA A 87 -11.16 -8.54 -16.12
CA ALA A 87 -10.96 -7.10 -16.22
C ALA A 87 -9.47 -6.74 -16.21
N SER A 88 -8.69 -7.31 -15.28
CA SER A 88 -7.25 -7.06 -15.16
C SER A 88 -6.47 -7.50 -16.41
N LEU A 89 -6.80 -8.69 -16.96
CA LEU A 89 -6.16 -9.21 -18.16
C LEU A 89 -6.52 -8.39 -19.40
N LYS A 90 -7.78 -7.93 -19.49
CA LYS A 90 -8.23 -7.09 -20.60
C LYS A 90 -7.62 -5.69 -20.55
N LEU A 91 -7.65 -5.06 -19.38
CA LEU A 91 -7.30 -3.64 -19.23
C LEU A 91 -5.81 -3.40 -19.06
N PHE A 92 -5.11 -4.28 -18.33
CA PHE A 92 -3.76 -4.00 -17.84
C PHE A 92 -2.69 -4.85 -18.49
N LEU A 93 -2.89 -6.16 -18.69
CA LEU A 93 -1.85 -7.03 -19.27
C LEU A 93 -1.22 -6.47 -20.56
N PRO A 94 -1.98 -5.90 -21.54
CA PRO A 94 -1.39 -5.33 -22.75
C PRO A 94 -0.53 -4.09 -22.52
N LYS A 95 -0.69 -3.42 -21.37
CA LYS A 95 -0.06 -2.15 -21.02
C LYS A 95 1.06 -2.27 -19.98
N LEU A 96 1.15 -3.40 -19.28
CA LEU A 96 2.23 -3.66 -18.35
C LEU A 96 3.56 -3.62 -19.10
N ASP A 97 4.50 -2.86 -18.56
CA ASP A 97 5.87 -2.94 -19.05
C ASP A 97 6.51 -4.28 -18.67
N ARG A 98 7.65 -4.55 -19.31
CA ARG A 98 8.34 -5.82 -19.14
C ARG A 98 8.78 -6.06 -17.70
N GLU A 99 9.31 -5.05 -17.04
CA GLU A 99 9.79 -5.16 -15.66
C GLU A 99 8.65 -5.57 -14.70
N THR A 100 7.52 -4.87 -14.77
CA THR A 100 6.34 -5.17 -13.96
C THR A 100 5.79 -6.56 -14.25
N ARG A 101 5.71 -6.93 -15.53
CA ARG A 101 5.24 -8.27 -15.93
C ARG A 101 6.18 -9.37 -15.45
N ASP A 102 7.49 -9.17 -15.55
CA ASP A 102 8.50 -10.15 -15.15
C ASP A 102 8.48 -10.33 -13.61
N GLU A 103 8.27 -9.26 -12.82
CA GLU A 103 8.10 -9.34 -11.36
C GLU A 103 6.83 -10.10 -10.96
N LEU A 104 5.68 -9.79 -11.57
CA LEU A 104 4.42 -10.50 -11.30
C LEU A 104 4.47 -11.97 -11.75
N GLN A 105 5.19 -12.27 -12.84
CA GLN A 105 5.44 -13.64 -13.27
C GLN A 105 6.33 -14.38 -12.26
N GLY A 106 7.39 -13.74 -11.78
CA GLY A 106 8.23 -14.26 -10.71
C GLY A 106 7.41 -14.59 -9.47
N LEU A 107 6.51 -13.70 -9.06
CA LEU A 107 5.61 -13.90 -7.91
C LEU A 107 4.78 -15.19 -8.05
N SER A 108 4.18 -15.40 -9.21
CA SER A 108 3.45 -16.63 -9.54
C SER A 108 4.34 -17.88 -9.51
N ASP A 109 5.54 -17.81 -10.10
CA ASP A 109 6.49 -18.93 -10.11
C ASP A 109 6.99 -19.27 -8.69
N GLY A 110 7.20 -18.26 -7.86
CA GLY A 110 7.57 -18.39 -6.45
C GLY A 110 6.50 -19.11 -5.64
N LEU A 111 5.23 -18.72 -5.80
CA LEU A 111 4.07 -19.39 -5.19
C LEU A 111 3.97 -20.84 -5.64
N LYS A 112 4.14 -21.10 -6.94
CA LYS A 112 4.13 -22.44 -7.53
C LYS A 112 5.24 -23.32 -6.96
N SER A 113 6.42 -22.78 -6.70
CA SER A 113 7.53 -23.51 -6.06
C SER A 113 7.19 -24.00 -4.64
N LYS A 114 6.20 -23.38 -3.99
CA LYS A 114 5.68 -23.74 -2.66
C LYS A 114 4.37 -24.53 -2.70
N GLY A 115 3.91 -24.93 -3.89
CA GLY A 115 2.70 -25.73 -4.08
C GLY A 115 1.40 -24.93 -4.19
N TYR A 116 1.47 -23.60 -4.25
CA TYR A 116 0.30 -22.74 -4.46
C TYR A 116 0.08 -22.47 -5.95
N SER A 117 -1.17 -22.59 -6.40
CA SER A 117 -1.51 -22.51 -7.82
C SER A 117 -2.22 -21.19 -8.14
N TYR A 118 -1.41 -20.13 -8.27
CA TYR A 118 -1.83 -18.82 -8.76
C TYR A 118 -1.01 -18.50 -10.01
N ASP A 119 -1.65 -17.98 -11.06
CA ASP A 119 -0.96 -17.60 -12.29
C ASP A 119 -0.77 -16.07 -12.40
N LEU A 120 -0.12 -15.63 -13.49
CA LEU A 120 0.12 -14.21 -13.76
C LEU A 120 -1.17 -13.37 -13.72
N GLY A 121 -2.30 -13.88 -14.21
CA GLY A 121 -3.57 -13.16 -14.18
C GLY A 121 -4.10 -12.95 -12.78
N ASP A 122 -3.86 -13.89 -11.86
CA ASP A 122 -4.21 -13.71 -10.45
C ASP A 122 -3.35 -12.63 -9.81
N MET A 123 -2.06 -12.58 -10.14
CA MET A 123 -1.13 -11.58 -9.60
C MET A 123 -1.43 -10.17 -10.11
N ILE A 124 -1.83 -10.02 -11.37
CA ILE A 124 -2.28 -8.73 -11.91
C ILE A 124 -3.58 -8.29 -11.23
N ALA A 125 -4.58 -9.18 -11.13
CA ALA A 125 -5.85 -8.86 -10.48
C ALA A 125 -5.66 -8.50 -9.00
N HIS A 126 -4.78 -9.21 -8.31
CA HIS A 126 -4.40 -8.95 -6.92
C HIS A 126 -3.78 -7.57 -6.77
N ASN A 127 -2.79 -7.21 -7.57
CA ASN A 127 -2.16 -5.88 -7.49
C ASN A 127 -3.05 -4.73 -7.97
N ALA A 128 -4.15 -5.02 -8.68
CA ALA A 128 -5.03 -4.01 -9.25
C ALA A 128 -6.39 -3.90 -8.57
N TRP A 129 -6.65 -4.66 -7.50
CA TRP A 129 -8.01 -4.82 -6.98
C TRP A 129 -8.60 -3.48 -6.51
N ILE A 130 -7.79 -2.58 -5.95
CA ILE A 130 -8.24 -1.28 -5.44
C ILE A 130 -8.83 -0.44 -6.58
N GLU A 131 -8.08 -0.30 -7.67
CA GLU A 131 -8.51 0.43 -8.88
C GLU A 131 -9.74 -0.22 -9.51
N LEU A 132 -9.75 -1.54 -9.59
CA LEU A 132 -10.84 -2.27 -10.22
C LEU A 132 -12.14 -2.18 -9.40
N ALA A 133 -12.06 -2.37 -8.08
CA ALA A 133 -13.22 -2.41 -7.19
C ALA A 133 -13.87 -1.03 -7.03
N TRP A 134 -13.07 0.02 -6.86
CA TRP A 134 -13.58 1.33 -6.45
C TRP A 134 -13.73 2.34 -7.58
N TYR A 135 -13.12 2.08 -8.74
CA TYR A 135 -13.14 3.01 -9.88
C TYR A 135 -13.70 2.35 -11.14
N TYR A 136 -13.22 1.16 -11.51
CA TYR A 136 -13.72 0.47 -12.71
C TYR A 136 -15.13 -0.11 -12.53
N VAL A 137 -15.41 -0.83 -11.43
CA VAL A 137 -16.74 -1.41 -11.19
C VAL A 137 -17.85 -0.36 -11.21
N PRO A 138 -17.72 0.83 -10.58
CA PRO A 138 -18.71 1.90 -10.72
C PRO A 138 -18.95 2.34 -12.16
N VAL A 139 -17.91 2.42 -13.00
CA VAL A 139 -18.05 2.73 -14.43
C VAL A 139 -18.85 1.64 -15.16
N VAL A 140 -18.56 0.36 -14.88
CA VAL A 140 -19.29 -0.78 -15.44
C VAL A 140 -20.77 -0.74 -15.01
N GLN A 141 -21.04 -0.55 -13.72
CA GLN A 141 -22.40 -0.50 -13.19
C GLN A 141 -23.21 0.66 -13.79
N ALA A 142 -22.60 1.83 -13.96
CA ALA A 142 -23.23 2.98 -14.60
C ALA A 142 -23.56 2.70 -16.07
N ARG A 143 -22.64 2.05 -16.80
CA ARG A 143 -22.85 1.62 -18.19
C ARG A 143 -24.00 0.63 -18.32
N GLU A 144 -24.03 -0.40 -17.46
CA GLU A 144 -25.10 -1.42 -17.43
C GLU A 144 -26.47 -0.79 -17.13
N LYS A 145 -26.53 0.15 -16.19
CA LYS A 145 -27.76 0.82 -15.76
C LYS A 145 -28.16 2.03 -16.61
N LYS A 146 -27.28 2.47 -17.53
CA LYS A 146 -27.42 3.71 -18.31
C LYS A 146 -27.61 4.95 -17.44
N THR A 147 -26.84 5.03 -16.35
CA THR A 147 -26.84 6.15 -15.40
C THR A 147 -25.49 6.88 -15.39
N ALA A 148 -25.40 7.98 -14.66
CA ALA A 148 -24.11 8.59 -14.32
C ALA A 148 -23.28 7.65 -13.42
N VAL A 149 -21.95 7.80 -13.47
CA VAL A 149 -21.02 7.13 -12.55
C VAL A 149 -21.18 7.77 -11.17
N VAL A 150 -21.45 6.94 -10.17
CA VAL A 150 -21.50 7.32 -8.76
C VAL A 150 -20.20 6.85 -8.11
N SER A 151 -19.50 7.72 -7.39
CA SER A 151 -18.22 7.36 -6.79
C SER A 151 -18.40 6.28 -5.71
N ARG A 152 -17.43 5.37 -5.65
CA ARG A 152 -17.21 4.43 -4.54
C ARG A 152 -15.77 4.51 -4.02
N ALA A 153 -15.06 5.60 -4.34
CA ALA A 153 -13.70 5.82 -3.86
C ALA A 153 -13.73 5.94 -2.33
N PRO A 154 -12.97 5.10 -1.61
CA PRO A 154 -12.99 5.09 -0.16
C PRO A 154 -12.23 6.26 0.45
N ALA A 155 -12.53 6.59 1.70
CA ALA A 155 -11.79 7.58 2.49
C ALA A 155 -10.73 6.91 3.38
N TYR A 156 -9.60 6.51 2.79
CA TYR A 156 -8.51 5.80 3.45
C TYR A 156 -7.30 6.68 3.83
N CYS A 157 -6.84 6.53 5.06
CA CYS A 157 -5.58 7.05 5.60
C CYS A 157 -5.57 8.50 6.12
N SER A 158 -4.60 8.78 7.00
CA SER A 158 -4.19 10.13 7.41
C SER A 158 -2.67 10.27 7.32
N ALA A 159 -2.17 11.40 6.85
CA ALA A 159 -0.74 11.59 6.64
C ALA A 159 -0.28 13.03 6.83
N PHE A 160 1.02 13.19 7.08
CA PHE A 160 1.71 14.47 7.03
C PHE A 160 3.14 14.33 6.49
N VAL A 161 3.66 15.42 5.92
CA VAL A 161 5.07 15.62 5.57
C VAL A 161 5.46 17.04 5.95
N ALA A 162 6.55 17.20 6.69
CA ALA A 162 6.98 18.46 7.28
C ALA A 162 8.48 18.68 7.06
N THR A 163 8.90 19.95 6.97
CA THR A 163 10.30 20.36 6.78
C THR A 163 10.52 21.78 7.33
N GLY A 164 11.78 22.23 7.39
CA GLY A 164 12.13 23.60 7.74
C GLY A 164 11.57 24.02 9.10
N SER A 165 10.88 25.16 9.15
CA SER A 165 10.32 25.77 10.36
C SER A 165 9.25 24.93 11.07
N GLN A 166 8.74 23.87 10.45
CA GLN A 166 7.81 22.95 11.12
C GLN A 166 8.53 21.92 11.98
N THR A 167 9.74 21.52 11.60
CA THR A 167 10.46 20.37 12.15
C THR A 167 11.53 20.80 13.16
N ALA A 168 11.82 19.93 14.13
CA ALA A 168 12.72 20.25 15.24
C ALA A 168 14.17 20.55 14.80
N ASP A 169 14.64 19.87 13.75
CA ASP A 169 16.00 20.00 13.20
C ASP A 169 16.03 20.65 11.81
N GLY A 170 14.89 21.14 11.32
CA GLY A 170 14.75 21.71 9.98
C GLY A 170 14.81 20.68 8.84
N GLN A 171 14.86 19.38 9.13
CA GLN A 171 14.92 18.31 8.14
C GLN A 171 13.56 17.63 7.97
N VAL A 172 13.40 16.87 6.89
CA VAL A 172 12.13 16.22 6.57
C VAL A 172 11.71 15.21 7.64
N VAL A 173 10.43 15.26 8.03
CA VAL A 173 9.69 14.23 8.78
C VAL A 173 8.40 13.89 8.04
N MET A 174 8.11 12.61 7.85
CA MET A 174 6.90 12.11 7.20
C MET A 174 6.24 11.03 8.06
N GLY A 175 4.91 11.07 8.17
CA GLY A 175 4.13 10.08 8.90
C GLY A 175 2.83 9.73 8.19
N HIS A 176 2.38 8.49 8.35
CA HIS A 176 1.19 7.94 7.72
C HIS A 176 0.54 6.90 8.63
N ASN A 177 -0.79 6.91 8.73
CA ASN A 177 -1.58 5.79 9.23
C ASN A 177 -2.56 5.30 8.16
N ALA A 178 -2.60 3.98 7.93
CA ALA A 178 -3.49 3.42 6.94
C ALA A 178 -4.87 3.20 7.54
N TRP A 179 -5.91 3.83 6.97
CA TRP A 179 -7.28 3.49 7.33
C TRP A 179 -7.87 2.54 6.32
N ILE A 180 -8.43 1.43 6.79
CA ILE A 180 -9.05 0.43 5.94
C ILE A 180 -9.98 -0.45 6.79
N ASP A 181 -10.81 -1.27 6.15
CA ASP A 181 -11.47 -2.38 6.82
C ASP A 181 -10.45 -3.31 7.48
N TYR A 182 -10.65 -3.65 8.75
CA TYR A 182 -9.70 -4.43 9.56
C TYR A 182 -9.41 -5.81 8.98
N VAL A 183 -10.40 -6.43 8.33
CA VAL A 183 -10.23 -7.70 7.62
C VAL A 183 -9.22 -7.60 6.46
N ILE A 184 -8.96 -6.41 5.94
CA ILE A 184 -7.88 -6.14 4.98
C ILE A 184 -6.64 -5.59 5.71
N GLY A 185 -6.84 -4.67 6.66
CA GLY A 185 -5.76 -3.98 7.37
C GLY A 185 -4.84 -4.92 8.15
N GLU A 186 -5.35 -6.03 8.69
CA GLU A 186 -4.54 -7.06 9.34
C GLU A 186 -3.54 -7.74 8.39
N HIS A 187 -3.82 -7.71 7.08
CA HIS A 187 -2.94 -8.19 6.02
C HIS A 187 -2.00 -7.10 5.49
N TRP A 188 -2.09 -5.85 5.93
CA TRP A 188 -1.15 -4.79 5.52
C TRP A 188 0.14 -4.84 6.34
N ASN A 189 0.69 -6.04 6.50
CA ASN A 189 1.67 -6.38 7.51
C ASN A 189 3.01 -6.85 6.97
N VAL A 190 3.31 -6.58 5.70
CA VAL A 190 4.61 -6.91 5.11
C VAL A 190 5.48 -5.66 5.06
N ILE A 191 6.77 -5.81 5.36
CA ILE A 191 7.79 -4.79 5.07
C ILE A 191 8.74 -5.37 4.03
N LEU A 192 8.81 -4.73 2.87
CA LEU A 192 9.62 -5.14 1.75
C LEU A 192 10.90 -4.29 1.70
N ASP A 193 12.04 -4.97 1.81
CA ASP A 193 13.36 -4.44 1.48
C ASP A 193 13.79 -4.96 0.12
N ILE A 194 13.69 -4.13 -0.92
CA ILE A 194 13.89 -4.52 -2.31
C ILE A 194 15.19 -3.90 -2.83
N HIS A 195 16.10 -4.76 -3.28
CA HIS A 195 17.35 -4.40 -3.95
C HIS A 195 17.27 -4.76 -5.45
N PRO A 196 16.72 -3.88 -6.29
CA PRO A 196 16.64 -4.13 -7.73
C PRO A 196 18.01 -4.00 -8.40
N ARG A 197 18.21 -4.73 -9.51
CA ARG A 197 19.40 -4.53 -10.37
C ARG A 197 19.48 -3.12 -10.97
N HIS A 198 18.35 -2.45 -11.14
CA HIS A 198 18.24 -1.14 -11.78
C HIS A 198 17.30 -0.24 -10.99
N GLY A 199 17.63 1.06 -10.91
CA GLY A 199 16.92 2.01 -10.06
C GLY A 199 17.42 1.99 -8.62
N ASN A 200 16.59 2.52 -7.72
CA ASN A 200 16.91 2.70 -6.31
C ASN A 200 16.47 1.49 -5.48
N ARG A 201 17.21 1.21 -4.40
CA ARG A 201 16.76 0.31 -3.33
C ARG A 201 15.53 0.89 -2.66
N ILE A 202 14.62 0.05 -2.19
CA ILE A 202 13.33 0.44 -1.63
C ILE A 202 13.15 -0.22 -0.27
N LEU A 203 12.67 0.55 0.71
CA LEU A 203 12.05 0.02 1.92
C LEU A 203 10.63 0.58 1.98
N MET A 204 9.63 -0.29 2.01
CA MET A 204 8.22 0.10 2.07
C MET A 204 7.41 -0.95 2.83
N ASP A 205 6.23 -0.59 3.34
CA ASP A 205 5.26 -1.62 3.69
C ASP A 205 4.46 -2.08 2.46
N ALA A 206 3.74 -3.18 2.61
CA ALA A 206 2.92 -3.77 1.58
C ALA A 206 1.92 -4.77 2.17
N MET A 207 0.97 -5.16 1.33
CA MET A 207 0.24 -6.40 1.52
C MET A 207 1.03 -7.61 0.97
N PRO A 208 0.78 -8.83 1.47
CA PRO A 208 1.30 -10.05 0.86
C PRO A 208 0.99 -10.11 -0.64
N GLY A 209 2.05 -10.20 -1.46
CA GLY A 209 1.93 -10.34 -2.92
C GLY A 209 1.70 -9.02 -3.66
N PHE A 210 1.69 -7.88 -2.96
CA PHE A 210 1.76 -6.59 -3.62
C PHE A 210 3.20 -6.27 -4.01
N ILE A 211 3.42 -5.90 -5.27
CA ILE A 211 4.73 -5.40 -5.71
C ILE A 211 4.93 -3.93 -5.31
N HIS A 212 3.85 -3.22 -5.01
CA HIS A 212 3.80 -1.84 -4.52
C HIS A 212 3.35 -1.82 -3.04
N SER A 213 3.22 -0.64 -2.45
CA SER A 213 2.79 -0.51 -1.05
C SER A 213 1.26 -0.57 -0.94
N GLY A 214 0.57 0.27 -1.72
CA GLY A 214 -0.88 0.27 -1.90
C GLY A 214 -1.67 0.97 -0.80
N ASP A 215 -1.19 1.03 0.44
CA ASP A 215 -1.55 2.09 1.40
C ASP A 215 -0.67 3.33 1.21
N ASP A 216 0.45 3.08 0.54
CA ASP A 216 1.62 3.86 0.22
C ASP A 216 2.37 4.49 1.39
N PHE A 217 3.47 3.84 1.77
CA PHE A 217 4.58 4.43 2.51
C PHE A 217 5.91 3.81 2.07
N ALA A 218 6.73 4.60 1.37
CA ALA A 218 7.98 4.11 0.82
C ALA A 218 9.14 5.09 1.01
N VAL A 219 10.33 4.51 1.16
CA VAL A 219 11.63 5.19 1.20
C VAL A 219 12.51 4.56 0.13
N ASN A 220 13.14 5.38 -0.72
CA ASN A 220 14.13 4.89 -1.68
C ASN A 220 15.56 5.36 -1.36
N SER A 221 16.57 4.68 -1.91
CA SER A 221 17.99 5.01 -1.69
C SER A 221 18.44 6.35 -2.27
N ALA A 222 17.63 6.97 -3.13
CA ALA A 222 17.87 8.34 -3.59
C ALA A 222 17.36 9.38 -2.58
N GLY A 223 16.78 8.97 -1.46
CA GLY A 223 16.27 9.88 -0.42
C GLY A 223 14.89 10.44 -0.73
N ILE A 224 14.15 9.80 -1.64
CA ILE A 224 12.74 10.13 -1.92
C ILE A 224 11.84 9.35 -0.97
N LEU A 225 10.96 10.10 -0.30
CA LEU A 225 9.92 9.58 0.59
C LEU A 225 8.57 9.77 -0.09
N VAL A 226 7.71 8.78 -0.01
CA VAL A 226 6.38 8.83 -0.61
C VAL A 226 5.35 8.25 0.34
N THR A 227 4.22 8.92 0.49
CA THR A 227 3.00 8.39 1.08
C THR A 227 1.76 9.04 0.44
N GLU A 228 0.56 8.63 0.81
CA GLU A 228 -0.67 9.17 0.22
C GLU A 228 -1.84 9.23 1.23
N THR A 229 -2.92 9.88 0.80
CA THR A 229 -4.26 9.63 1.36
C THR A 229 -5.28 9.66 0.23
N THR A 230 -6.17 8.67 0.16
CA THR A 230 -7.10 8.51 -0.96
C THR A 230 -8.07 9.67 -1.06
N ILE A 231 -8.30 10.23 -2.24
CA ILE A 231 -9.28 11.31 -2.43
C ILE A 231 -10.68 10.72 -2.36
N ALA A 232 -11.40 11.02 -1.27
CA ALA A 232 -12.78 10.59 -1.10
C ALA A 232 -13.66 11.15 -2.23
N ALA A 233 -14.67 10.39 -2.64
CA ALA A 233 -15.60 10.73 -3.71
C ALA A 233 -14.96 10.94 -5.10
N ALA A 234 -13.68 10.63 -5.30
CA ALA A 234 -13.07 10.65 -6.64
C ALA A 234 -13.88 9.77 -7.61
N ARG A 235 -14.12 10.26 -8.83
CA ARG A 235 -14.96 9.57 -9.83
C ARG A 235 -14.27 9.44 -11.17
N GLY A 236 -14.66 8.39 -11.88
CA GLY A 236 -14.19 8.12 -13.23
C GLY A 236 -13.02 7.15 -13.26
N PHE A 237 -12.81 6.59 -14.44
CA PHE A 237 -11.74 5.65 -14.73
C PHE A 237 -11.53 5.63 -16.25
N ASP A 238 -10.30 5.81 -16.72
CA ASP A 238 -9.95 5.66 -18.13
C ASP A 238 -9.41 4.24 -18.39
N GLU A 239 -10.24 3.44 -19.07
CA GLU A 239 -9.89 2.08 -19.48
C GLU A 239 -8.67 2.00 -20.41
N ASN A 240 -8.18 3.12 -20.96
CA ASN A 240 -6.97 3.18 -21.79
C ASN A 240 -5.69 3.57 -21.03
N GLY A 241 -5.83 4.12 -19.81
CA GLY A 241 -4.68 4.51 -18.99
C GLY A 241 -3.89 3.31 -18.46
N LEU A 242 -2.72 3.62 -17.90
CA LEU A 242 -1.82 2.69 -17.22
C LEU A 242 -2.28 2.44 -15.79
N PRO A 243 -2.19 1.19 -15.28
CA PRO A 243 -2.58 0.87 -13.91
C PRO A 243 -1.73 1.66 -12.91
N GLU A 244 -2.38 2.11 -11.84
CA GLU A 244 -1.78 2.86 -10.74
C GLU A 244 -0.67 2.08 -10.06
N PHE A 245 -0.88 0.80 -9.72
CA PHE A 245 0.13 0.02 -9.00
C PHE A 245 1.49 -0.03 -9.72
N MET A 246 1.46 -0.07 -11.06
CA MET A 246 2.66 -0.03 -11.89
C MET A 246 3.31 1.36 -11.87
N ARG A 247 2.51 2.44 -11.92
CA ARG A 247 3.01 3.81 -11.82
C ARG A 247 3.65 4.05 -10.45
N ALA A 248 3.00 3.67 -9.35
CA ALA A 248 3.54 3.76 -7.99
C ALA A 248 4.82 2.97 -7.81
N ARG A 249 4.84 1.68 -8.20
CA ARG A 249 6.05 0.83 -8.16
C ARG A 249 7.23 1.50 -8.82
N LYS A 250 7.03 2.02 -10.04
CA LYS A 250 8.07 2.68 -10.82
C LYS A 250 8.48 4.02 -10.24
N ALA A 251 7.53 4.80 -9.73
CA ALA A 251 7.82 6.10 -9.13
C ALA A 251 8.73 5.91 -7.91
N VAL A 252 8.43 4.95 -7.04
CA VAL A 252 9.31 4.65 -5.89
C VAL A 252 10.69 4.17 -6.33
N GLN A 253 10.75 3.26 -7.33
CA GLN A 253 12.03 2.70 -7.78
C GLN A 253 12.92 3.69 -8.53
N TYR A 254 12.37 4.52 -9.39
CA TYR A 254 13.15 5.30 -10.37
C TYR A 254 13.24 6.80 -10.06
N SER A 255 12.52 7.32 -9.07
CA SER A 255 12.58 8.75 -8.77
C SER A 255 13.87 9.13 -8.04
N ASN A 256 14.54 10.16 -8.56
CA ASN A 256 15.68 10.80 -7.90
C ASN A 256 15.37 12.23 -7.43
N SER A 257 14.17 12.72 -7.72
CA SER A 257 13.64 14.02 -7.32
C SER A 257 12.11 13.96 -7.27
N LEU A 258 11.50 15.02 -6.71
CA LEU A 258 10.04 15.19 -6.75
C LEU A 258 9.49 15.40 -8.17
N ASP A 259 10.28 15.94 -9.09
CA ASP A 259 9.89 16.07 -10.51
C ASP A 259 9.82 14.69 -11.20
N ASP A 260 10.78 13.79 -10.93
CA ASP A 260 10.71 12.42 -11.43
C ASP A 260 9.47 11.71 -10.90
N PHE A 261 9.20 11.85 -9.59
CA PHE A 261 8.03 11.26 -8.95
C PHE A 261 6.74 11.72 -9.63
N ALA A 262 6.53 13.04 -9.73
CA ALA A 262 5.35 13.60 -10.37
C ALA A 262 5.22 13.19 -11.84
N ARG A 263 6.31 13.22 -12.61
CA ARG A 263 6.33 12.81 -14.02
C ARG A 263 5.95 11.34 -14.20
N ILE A 264 6.49 10.44 -13.38
CA ILE A 264 6.18 8.99 -13.47
C ILE A 264 4.73 8.73 -13.06
N MET A 265 4.30 9.29 -11.93
CA MET A 265 2.95 9.08 -11.42
C MET A 265 1.88 9.60 -12.39
N THR A 266 2.09 10.74 -13.03
CA THR A 266 1.11 11.35 -13.95
C THR A 266 1.11 10.76 -15.35
N SER A 267 2.15 10.00 -15.72
CA SER A 267 2.27 9.40 -17.05
C SER A 267 1.20 8.33 -17.27
N GLY A 268 0.29 8.58 -18.21
CA GLY A 268 -0.76 7.62 -18.58
C GLY A 268 -1.76 7.37 -17.46
N ASN A 269 -2.05 8.39 -16.63
CA ASN A 269 -3.02 8.30 -15.55
C ASN A 269 -4.37 7.69 -16.02
N ASN A 270 -4.85 6.67 -15.32
CA ASN A 270 -6.16 6.06 -15.55
C ASN A 270 -7.23 6.56 -14.56
N GLY A 271 -6.88 7.42 -13.60
CA GLY A 271 -7.77 7.89 -12.54
C GLY A 271 -8.15 6.81 -11.51
N GLY A 272 -7.62 5.59 -11.65
CA GLY A 272 -7.73 4.55 -10.64
C GLY A 272 -6.88 4.91 -9.42
N TYR A 273 -7.43 4.68 -8.25
CA TYR A 273 -6.82 4.99 -6.96
C TYR A 273 -6.31 6.45 -6.88
N ALA A 274 -7.26 7.36 -7.11
CA ALA A 274 -7.03 8.80 -7.08
C ALA A 274 -6.69 9.26 -5.65
N ASN A 275 -5.48 9.80 -5.48
CA ASN A 275 -4.89 10.07 -4.18
C ASN A 275 -4.30 11.48 -4.10
N THR A 276 -4.17 11.98 -2.88
CA THR A 276 -3.28 13.08 -2.53
C THR A 276 -1.95 12.48 -2.10
N TRP A 277 -0.96 12.52 -2.98
CA TRP A 277 0.39 12.03 -2.70
C TRP A 277 1.19 13.07 -1.94
N LEU A 278 1.75 12.68 -0.81
CA LEU A 278 2.72 13.45 -0.04
C LEU A 278 4.11 12.87 -0.31
N ALA A 279 5.04 13.71 -0.75
CA ALA A 279 6.38 13.26 -1.07
C ALA A 279 7.43 14.22 -0.50
N ALA A 280 8.66 13.73 -0.33
CA ALA A 280 9.78 14.58 0.05
C ALA A 280 11.10 14.12 -0.56
N ASP A 281 12.00 15.07 -0.77
CA ASP A 281 13.40 14.85 -1.09
C ASP A 281 14.27 15.25 0.11
N THR A 282 14.84 14.25 0.77
CA THR A 282 15.68 14.42 1.96
C THR A 282 17.04 15.07 1.70
N LYS A 283 17.46 15.22 0.44
CA LYS A 283 18.70 15.90 0.06
C LYS A 283 18.52 17.41 -0.03
N THR A 284 17.35 17.85 -0.48
CA THR A 284 17.02 19.27 -0.69
C THR A 284 16.17 19.84 0.43
N GLY A 285 15.48 18.99 1.19
CA GLY A 285 14.47 19.41 2.17
C GLY A 285 13.14 19.80 1.52
N GLU A 286 12.98 19.58 0.21
CA GLU A 286 11.74 19.87 -0.51
C GLU A 286 10.66 18.84 -0.15
N ILE A 287 9.46 19.33 0.12
CA ILE A 287 8.24 18.54 0.33
C ILE A 287 7.22 18.88 -0.75
N GLY A 288 6.38 17.91 -1.09
CA GLY A 288 5.39 18.03 -2.16
C GLY A 288 4.03 17.45 -1.77
N LYS A 289 2.97 18.05 -2.30
CA LYS A 289 1.58 17.58 -2.26
C LYS A 289 1.04 17.53 -3.69
N LEU A 290 0.93 16.32 -4.23
CA LEU A 290 0.47 16.02 -5.58
C LEU A 290 -0.94 15.43 -5.52
N GLU A 291 -1.95 16.26 -5.77
CA GLU A 291 -3.35 15.86 -5.83
C GLU A 291 -3.65 15.32 -7.24
N MET A 292 -4.07 14.07 -7.34
CA MET A 292 -4.30 13.39 -8.63
C MET A 292 -5.73 12.88 -8.76
N GLY A 293 -6.57 13.64 -9.46
CA GLY A 293 -7.82 13.13 -10.02
C GLY A 293 -7.61 12.46 -11.38
N LEU A 294 -8.70 12.15 -12.09
CA LEU A 294 -8.60 11.64 -13.46
C LEU A 294 -8.20 12.75 -14.46
N LYS A 295 -8.79 13.94 -14.34
CA LYS A 295 -8.63 15.07 -15.27
C LYS A 295 -7.67 16.12 -14.76
N ASN A 296 -7.71 16.41 -13.46
CA ASN A 296 -6.92 17.47 -12.85
C ASN A 296 -5.81 16.89 -11.99
N VAL A 297 -4.61 17.44 -12.17
CA VAL A 297 -3.41 17.13 -11.39
C VAL A 297 -2.83 18.44 -10.88
N ILE A 298 -2.64 18.54 -9.57
CA ILE A 298 -2.14 19.75 -8.93
C ILE A 298 -0.94 19.39 -8.09
N PHE A 299 0.20 20.01 -8.36
CA PHE A 299 1.42 19.79 -7.60
C PHE A 299 1.88 21.04 -6.88
N ARG A 300 1.82 21.00 -5.54
CA ARG A 300 2.32 22.07 -4.66
C ARG A 300 3.62 21.59 -4.02
N ARG A 301 4.60 22.49 -3.90
CA ARG A 301 5.92 22.20 -3.34
C ARG A 301 6.36 23.31 -2.41
N SER A 302 7.15 22.95 -1.40
CA SER A 302 7.76 23.90 -0.47
C SER A 302 9.03 23.32 0.12
N THR A 303 9.95 24.18 0.55
CA THR A 303 11.11 23.81 1.39
C THR A 303 10.92 24.24 2.84
N ASP A 304 9.73 24.71 3.20
CA ASP A 304 9.38 25.17 4.54
C ASP A 304 7.90 24.87 4.87
N GLY A 305 7.62 24.47 6.12
CA GLY A 305 6.26 24.18 6.59
C GLY A 305 5.88 22.71 6.49
N ALA A 306 4.59 22.44 6.23
CA ALA A 306 4.07 21.08 6.13
C ALA A 306 2.91 20.96 5.13
N TYR A 307 2.76 19.76 4.59
CA TYR A 307 1.56 19.27 3.94
C TYR A 307 0.96 18.12 4.73
N TYR A 308 -0.36 17.98 4.68
CA TYR A 308 -1.09 16.92 5.36
C TYR A 308 -2.34 16.55 4.55
N GLY A 309 -2.87 15.36 4.86
CA GLY A 309 -4.00 14.76 4.17
C GLY A 309 -4.85 13.91 5.12
N SER A 310 -6.15 13.93 4.87
CA SER A 310 -7.13 13.05 5.49
C SER A 310 -8.35 12.90 4.57
N ASN A 311 -8.07 12.51 3.31
CA ASN A 311 -9.05 12.12 2.29
C ASN A 311 -9.81 13.20 1.54
N TYR A 312 -9.26 14.40 1.44
CA TYR A 312 -9.86 15.48 0.66
C TYR A 312 -8.85 16.09 -0.31
N PRO A 313 -9.31 16.56 -1.48
CA PRO A 313 -8.55 17.47 -2.30
C PRO A 313 -8.79 18.92 -1.86
N GLU A 314 -7.89 19.82 -2.22
CA GLU A 314 -7.95 21.25 -1.92
C GLU A 314 -8.25 22.10 -3.16
N ASP A 315 -7.87 21.64 -4.35
CA ASP A 315 -8.10 22.38 -5.58
C ASP A 315 -9.60 22.40 -5.97
N PRO A 316 -10.22 23.59 -6.12
CA PRO A 316 -11.64 23.69 -6.46
C PRO A 316 -12.01 23.08 -7.82
N LYS A 317 -11.08 23.08 -8.79
CA LYS A 317 -11.34 22.52 -10.12
C LYS A 317 -11.31 20.99 -10.06
N LEU A 318 -10.34 20.41 -9.35
CA LEU A 318 -10.33 18.97 -9.08
C LEU A 318 -11.62 18.53 -8.35
N ILE A 319 -12.03 19.24 -7.29
CA ILE A 319 -13.29 18.97 -6.58
C ILE A 319 -14.47 18.96 -7.57
N ALA A 320 -14.61 19.99 -8.39
CA ALA A 320 -15.74 20.12 -9.30
C ALA A 320 -15.76 19.07 -10.43
N GLU A 321 -14.60 18.76 -11.01
CA GLU A 321 -14.51 17.96 -12.24
C GLU A 321 -14.24 16.47 -12.00
N ASP A 322 -13.54 16.13 -10.91
CA ASP A 322 -13.05 14.79 -10.59
C ASP A 322 -13.68 14.15 -9.34
N CYS A 323 -14.51 14.87 -8.57
CA CYS A 323 -15.21 14.30 -7.42
C CYS A 323 -16.74 14.25 -7.63
N ASP A 324 -17.40 13.26 -7.04
CA ASP A 324 -18.86 13.16 -6.96
C ASP A 324 -19.40 14.01 -5.80
N GLY A 325 -19.85 15.22 -6.14
CA GLY A 325 -20.16 16.23 -5.13
C GLY A 325 -18.90 16.87 -4.55
N ASP A 326 -19.07 17.56 -3.43
CA ASP A 326 -17.98 18.23 -2.72
C ASP A 326 -17.63 17.45 -1.44
N PRO A 327 -16.53 16.66 -1.42
CA PRO A 327 -16.13 15.89 -0.25
C PRO A 327 -15.65 16.77 0.91
N THR A 328 -15.46 18.08 0.67
CA THR A 328 -15.02 19.06 1.68
C THR A 328 -16.18 19.76 2.38
N LYS A 329 -17.42 19.49 1.97
CA LYS A 329 -18.60 20.16 2.49
C LYS A 329 -19.15 19.48 3.75
N GLY A 330 -19.38 20.27 4.79
CA GLY A 330 -19.99 19.82 6.05
C GLY A 330 -19.02 19.05 6.95
N SER A 331 -19.55 18.55 8.06
CA SER A 331 -18.80 17.71 9.02
C SER A 331 -18.93 16.23 8.61
N ASN A 332 -17.79 15.57 8.47
CA ASN A 332 -17.65 14.15 8.18
C ASN A 332 -16.25 13.67 8.64
N CYS A 333 -15.98 12.37 8.56
CA CYS A 333 -14.71 11.79 9.02
C CYS A 333 -13.46 12.37 8.33
N CYS A 334 -13.57 12.94 7.12
CA CYS A 334 -12.47 13.53 6.36
C CYS A 334 -12.25 15.00 6.75
N THR A 335 -13.35 15.77 6.78
CA THR A 335 -13.32 17.21 7.07
C THR A 335 -13.07 17.51 8.53
N ASP A 336 -13.53 16.69 9.46
CA ASP A 336 -13.24 16.88 10.89
C ASP A 336 -11.73 16.67 11.16
N ARG A 337 -11.13 15.63 10.57
CA ARG A 337 -9.67 15.41 10.61
C ARG A 337 -8.89 16.54 9.95
N LYS A 338 -9.40 17.16 8.88
CA LYS A 338 -8.80 18.36 8.26
C LYS A 338 -8.66 19.50 9.27
N VAL A 339 -9.73 19.76 10.03
CA VAL A 339 -9.73 20.81 11.06
C VAL A 339 -8.71 20.47 12.14
N ARG A 340 -8.66 19.20 12.57
CA ARG A 340 -7.68 18.73 13.57
C ARG A 340 -6.23 18.85 13.07
N TRP A 341 -5.93 18.44 11.85
CA TRP A 341 -4.59 18.57 11.28
C TRP A 341 -4.10 20.01 11.24
N ALA A 342 -4.96 20.96 10.83
CA ALA A 342 -4.61 22.37 10.82
C ALA A 342 -4.19 22.88 12.21
N LYS A 343 -4.91 22.46 13.26
CA LYS A 343 -4.61 22.81 14.64
C LYS A 343 -3.33 22.18 15.15
N LEU A 344 -3.12 20.90 14.84
CA LEU A 344 -1.88 20.21 15.21
C LEU A 344 -0.66 20.85 14.55
N MET A 345 -0.73 21.18 13.25
CA MET A 345 0.40 21.83 12.56
C MET A 345 0.70 23.22 13.13
N GLU A 346 -0.32 23.98 13.55
CA GLU A 346 -0.14 25.24 14.27
C GLU A 346 0.56 25.03 15.64
N GLN A 347 0.09 24.06 16.44
CA GLN A 347 0.58 23.79 17.80
C GLN A 347 1.98 23.19 17.86
N THR A 348 2.37 22.46 16.81
CA THR A 348 3.62 21.69 16.73
C THR A 348 4.72 22.38 15.92
N LYS A 349 4.52 23.64 15.53
CA LYS A 349 5.51 24.39 14.76
C LYS A 349 6.88 24.40 15.44
N GLY A 350 7.91 24.01 14.68
CA GLY A 350 9.31 23.93 15.11
C GLY A 350 9.62 22.75 16.04
N LYS A 351 8.71 21.77 16.17
CA LYS A 351 8.83 20.66 17.14
C LYS A 351 8.70 19.28 16.50
N VAL A 352 8.27 19.18 15.24
CA VAL A 352 8.00 17.88 14.62
C VAL A 352 9.29 17.09 14.46
N ASP A 353 9.35 15.95 15.16
CA ASP A 353 10.39 14.92 15.08
C ASP A 353 9.73 13.52 14.96
N ALA A 354 10.53 12.45 15.08
CA ALA A 354 10.01 11.10 14.97
C ALA A 354 9.01 10.74 16.09
N GLU A 355 9.25 11.16 17.33
CA GLU A 355 8.40 10.80 18.47
C GLU A 355 7.10 11.58 18.44
N LEU A 356 7.17 12.89 18.17
CA LEU A 356 5.97 13.70 17.96
C LEU A 356 5.18 13.20 16.74
N GLY A 357 5.85 12.78 15.68
CA GLY A 357 5.20 12.13 14.54
C GLY A 357 4.36 10.90 14.94
N LYS A 358 4.88 10.05 15.83
CA LYS A 358 4.12 8.89 16.35
C LYS A 358 2.91 9.35 17.16
N THR A 359 3.06 10.38 17.98
CA THR A 359 1.94 10.95 18.77
C THR A 359 0.88 11.58 17.88
N LEU A 360 1.26 12.31 16.83
CA LEU A 360 0.33 12.91 15.87
C LEU A 360 -0.54 11.86 15.19
N LEU A 361 0.06 10.74 14.78
CA LEU A 361 -0.67 9.63 14.14
C LEU A 361 -1.58 8.88 15.12
N ALA A 362 -1.38 9.04 16.43
CA ALA A 362 -2.13 8.46 17.53
C ALA A 362 -3.18 9.42 18.14
N ASP A 363 -3.38 10.60 17.54
CA ASP A 363 -4.25 11.64 18.11
C ASP A 363 -5.73 11.25 18.09
N HIS A 364 -6.37 11.42 19.26
CA HIS A 364 -7.78 11.12 19.53
C HIS A 364 -8.60 12.37 19.92
N HIS A 365 -8.17 13.57 19.50
CA HIS A 365 -8.94 14.78 19.78
C HIS A 365 -9.87 15.12 18.60
N ASP A 366 -11.18 15.10 18.85
CA ASP A 366 -12.19 15.59 17.91
C ASP A 366 -12.31 17.11 18.05
N GLU A 367 -11.61 17.82 17.18
CA GLU A 367 -11.56 19.29 17.19
C GLU A 367 -12.93 19.95 16.94
N VAL A 368 -13.82 19.31 16.18
CA VAL A 368 -15.13 19.87 15.83
C VAL A 368 -16.09 19.80 17.02
N ARG A 369 -16.05 18.71 17.79
CA ARG A 369 -16.87 18.53 19.00
C ARG A 369 -16.19 19.01 20.27
N GLY A 370 -14.88 19.24 20.25
CA GLY A 370 -14.08 19.64 21.41
C GLY A 370 -14.01 18.56 22.48
N ILE A 371 -13.90 17.29 22.08
CA ILE A 371 -13.86 16.14 22.98
C ILE A 371 -12.66 15.24 22.68
N ASP A 372 -12.14 14.61 23.74
CA ASP A 372 -11.12 13.56 23.63
C ASP A 372 -11.78 12.19 23.60
N GLY A 373 -11.35 11.34 22.68
CA GLY A 373 -11.78 9.94 22.59
C GLY A 373 -11.76 9.41 21.15
N ALA A 374 -11.47 8.11 21.04
CA ALA A 374 -11.48 7.39 19.78
C ALA A 374 -12.83 7.54 19.05
N CYS A 375 -12.80 7.96 17.78
CA CYS A 375 -13.99 8.00 16.91
C CYS A 375 -13.61 8.22 15.43
N GLY A 376 -14.60 8.31 14.54
CA GLY A 376 -14.38 8.57 13.12
C GLY A 376 -13.87 9.97 12.76
N SER A 377 -13.83 10.92 13.70
CA SER A 377 -13.35 12.30 13.46
C SER A 377 -11.88 12.53 13.84
N THR A 378 -11.25 11.56 14.49
CA THR A 378 -9.87 11.65 15.02
C THR A 378 -8.84 11.15 14.03
N ILE A 379 -7.56 11.51 14.17
CA ILE A 379 -6.50 11.09 13.22
C ILE A 379 -6.19 9.59 13.34
N CYS A 380 -6.11 9.08 14.56
CA CYS A 380 -6.15 7.64 14.80
C CYS A 380 -7.63 7.22 14.79
N GLY A 381 -8.13 6.84 13.62
CA GLY A 381 -9.55 6.53 13.44
C GLY A 381 -9.94 5.21 14.06
N HIS A 382 -11.06 5.22 14.76
CA HIS A 382 -11.74 4.04 15.28
C HIS A 382 -13.20 4.09 14.82
N LEU A 383 -13.54 3.44 13.70
CA LEU A 383 -14.92 3.43 13.21
C LEU A 383 -15.77 2.40 13.95
N GLU A 384 -15.16 1.44 14.63
CA GLU A 384 -15.83 0.38 15.39
C GLU A 384 -16.53 0.91 16.64
N VAL A 385 -16.18 2.12 17.09
CA VAL A 385 -16.82 2.80 18.22
C VAL A 385 -17.69 3.97 17.78
N GLU A 386 -17.91 4.15 16.47
CA GLU A 386 -18.75 5.24 15.97
C GLU A 386 -20.23 5.02 16.35
N THR A 387 -20.81 6.04 16.98
CA THR A 387 -22.19 5.98 17.50
C THR A 387 -23.13 6.93 16.76
N ARG A 388 -22.62 7.86 15.96
CA ARG A 388 -23.39 8.84 15.21
C ARG A 388 -23.99 8.19 13.96
N PRO A 389 -25.32 8.08 13.84
CA PRO A 389 -25.96 7.47 12.67
C PRO A 389 -25.63 8.24 11.39
N GLY A 390 -25.20 7.54 10.36
CA GLY A 390 -24.92 8.08 9.02
C GLY A 390 -23.65 8.95 8.94
N PHE A 391 -22.92 9.17 10.03
CA PHE A 391 -21.75 10.07 10.05
C PHE A 391 -20.62 9.61 9.11
N LEU A 392 -20.47 8.31 8.92
CA LEU A 392 -19.44 7.76 8.04
C LEU A 392 -19.81 7.87 6.56
N GLN A 393 -21.09 8.08 6.22
CA GLN A 393 -21.55 8.18 4.83
C GLN A 393 -21.42 9.62 4.29
N PRO A 394 -21.14 9.78 2.98
CA PRO A 394 -20.90 8.73 1.98
C PRO A 394 -19.44 8.26 1.90
N ALA A 395 -18.53 8.84 2.71
CA ALA A 395 -17.10 8.55 2.67
C ALA A 395 -16.76 7.06 2.90
N TRP A 396 -17.61 6.40 3.69
CA TRP A 396 -17.64 4.96 3.91
C TRP A 396 -19.06 4.43 3.67
N PRO A 397 -19.23 3.15 3.30
CA PRO A 397 -20.55 2.57 3.04
C PRO A 397 -21.38 2.32 4.31
N TYR A 398 -20.81 2.54 5.50
CA TYR A 398 -21.38 2.12 6.77
C TYR A 398 -22.33 3.15 7.40
N ALA A 399 -23.51 2.71 7.80
CA ALA A 399 -24.49 3.58 8.47
C ALA A 399 -24.17 3.84 9.95
N GLY A 400 -23.24 3.10 10.54
CA GLY A 400 -22.82 3.19 11.93
C GLY A 400 -21.49 2.47 12.15
N ALA A 401 -21.23 2.01 13.37
CA ALA A 401 -20.01 1.31 13.74
C ALA A 401 -19.62 0.20 12.75
N ALA A 402 -18.34 0.13 12.40
CA ALA A 402 -17.80 -0.84 11.46
C ALA A 402 -16.38 -1.28 11.85
N PRO A 403 -15.94 -2.52 11.53
CA PRO A 403 -14.60 -2.99 11.83
C PRO A 403 -13.60 -2.38 10.82
N ALA A 404 -13.39 -1.07 10.93
CA ALA A 404 -12.58 -0.28 10.03
C ALA A 404 -12.01 0.95 10.75
N GLY A 405 -10.90 1.48 10.26
CA GLY A 405 -10.16 2.55 10.92
C GLY A 405 -8.66 2.41 10.72
N ALA A 406 -7.86 3.09 11.54
CA ALA A 406 -6.41 3.06 11.45
C ALA A 406 -5.85 1.69 11.87
N ALA A 407 -5.30 0.92 10.92
CA ALA A 407 -4.83 -0.46 11.17
C ALA A 407 -3.30 -0.57 11.36
N GLN A 408 -2.55 0.47 11.01
CA GLN A 408 -1.10 0.58 11.23
C GLN A 408 -0.65 2.04 11.11
N ALA A 409 0.59 2.32 11.50
CA ALA A 409 1.25 3.60 11.24
C ALA A 409 2.75 3.47 11.02
N LYS A 410 3.31 4.43 10.26
CA LYS A 410 4.76 4.58 10.06
C LYS A 410 5.21 6.03 10.19
N VAL A 411 6.46 6.22 10.62
CA VAL A 411 7.14 7.52 10.70
C VAL A 411 8.58 7.39 10.23
N VAL A 412 9.01 8.32 9.39
CA VAL A 412 10.39 8.42 8.89
C VAL A 412 10.89 9.86 9.03
N THR A 413 12.17 10.00 9.33
CA THR A 413 12.89 11.28 9.30
C THR A 413 13.99 11.21 8.26
N THR A 414 14.58 12.35 7.90
CA THR A 414 15.76 12.40 7.03
C THR A 414 16.90 11.50 7.53
N ALA A 415 17.16 11.48 8.84
CA ALA A 415 18.20 10.64 9.41
C ALA A 415 17.90 9.13 9.28
N LEU A 416 16.63 8.74 9.47
CA LEU A 416 16.20 7.35 9.30
C LEU A 416 16.23 6.94 7.82
N ALA A 417 15.78 7.81 6.92
CA ALA A 417 15.76 7.58 5.48
C ALA A 417 17.17 7.38 4.90
N ARG A 418 18.16 8.15 5.36
CA ARG A 418 19.58 7.97 4.97
C ARG A 418 20.11 6.57 5.30
N ASN A 419 19.55 5.94 6.33
CA ASN A 419 19.88 4.57 6.74
C ASN A 419 18.89 3.53 6.22
N MET A 420 18.04 3.89 5.25
CA MET A 420 16.96 3.04 4.73
C MET A 420 16.15 2.40 5.85
N SER A 421 15.62 3.24 6.75
CA SER A 421 14.89 2.79 7.94
C SER A 421 13.67 3.66 8.23
N PHE A 422 12.70 3.11 8.94
CA PHE A 422 11.54 3.83 9.47
C PHE A 422 10.96 3.13 10.70
N TRP A 423 10.21 3.88 11.51
CA TRP A 423 9.39 3.32 12.59
C TRP A 423 8.07 2.82 12.04
N ALA A 424 7.60 1.67 12.50
CA ALA A 424 6.31 1.12 12.15
C ALA A 424 5.59 0.52 13.36
N ARG A 425 4.26 0.55 13.35
CA ARG A 425 3.38 -0.07 14.35
C ARG A 425 2.23 -0.76 13.64
N MET A 426 2.01 -2.04 13.97
CA MET A 426 0.84 -2.80 13.55
C MET A 426 -0.28 -2.64 14.59
N GLY A 427 -1.54 -2.63 14.12
CA GLY A 427 -2.69 -2.25 14.93
C GLY A 427 -2.83 -0.73 15.06
N HIS A 428 -3.79 -0.29 15.87
CA HIS A 428 -4.07 1.13 16.03
C HIS A 428 -2.83 1.93 16.45
N PRO A 429 -2.56 3.10 15.83
CA PRO A 429 -1.45 3.97 16.18
C PRO A 429 -1.39 4.33 17.67
N CYS A 430 -2.55 4.52 18.32
CA CYS A 430 -2.70 4.76 19.76
C CYS A 430 -2.34 3.55 20.62
N GLY A 431 -2.47 2.34 20.08
CA GLY A 431 -2.19 1.07 20.77
C GLY A 431 -3.37 0.40 21.43
N GLU A 432 -4.56 0.98 21.31
CA GLU A 432 -5.79 0.29 21.72
C GLU A 432 -6.01 -0.93 20.82
N PRO A 433 -6.36 -2.10 21.40
CA PRO A 433 -6.62 -3.29 20.61
C PRO A 433 -8.05 -3.30 20.06
N PHE A 434 -8.23 -3.89 18.89
CA PHE A 434 -9.53 -4.35 18.41
C PHE A 434 -9.64 -5.87 18.57
N TYR A 435 -10.78 -6.34 19.11
CA TYR A 435 -11.08 -7.75 19.26
C TYR A 435 -12.29 -8.13 18.41
N ALA A 436 -12.11 -9.06 17.47
CA ALA A 436 -13.11 -9.43 16.48
C ALA A 436 -14.32 -10.12 17.11
N ALA A 437 -14.09 -11.08 18.01
CA ALA A 437 -15.17 -11.87 18.59
C ALA A 437 -16.19 -11.04 19.40
N PRO A 438 -15.78 -10.12 20.30
CA PRO A 438 -16.70 -9.19 20.96
C PRO A 438 -17.46 -8.29 19.98
N PHE A 439 -16.77 -7.74 18.97
CA PHE A 439 -17.39 -6.85 17.99
C PHE A 439 -18.46 -7.57 17.15
N LEU A 440 -18.13 -8.75 16.61
CA LEU A 440 -19.07 -9.54 15.79
C LEU A 440 -20.28 -10.05 16.60
N LYS A 441 -20.19 -10.11 17.93
CA LYS A 441 -21.32 -10.45 18.80
C LYS A 441 -22.36 -9.32 18.84
N THR A 442 -21.94 -8.07 18.80
CA THR A 442 -22.83 -6.89 18.81
C THR A 442 -23.18 -6.39 17.41
N HIS A 443 -22.40 -6.79 16.39
CA HIS A 443 -22.57 -6.41 14.99
C HIS A 443 -22.67 -7.63 14.06
N PRO A 444 -23.76 -8.42 14.14
CA PRO A 444 -23.94 -9.65 13.36
C PRO A 444 -23.97 -9.42 11.83
N GLU A 445 -24.24 -8.19 11.37
CA GLU A 445 -24.17 -7.79 9.96
C GLU A 445 -22.77 -7.97 9.35
N PHE A 446 -21.70 -7.94 10.15
CA PHE A 446 -20.33 -8.24 9.71
C PHE A 446 -19.95 -9.72 9.89
N GLY A 447 -20.90 -10.59 10.26
CA GLY A 447 -20.65 -12.00 10.53
C GLY A 447 -20.02 -12.77 9.36
N TRP A 448 -20.18 -12.29 8.13
CA TRP A 448 -19.54 -12.83 6.94
C TRP A 448 -18.01 -12.68 6.95
N GLN A 449 -17.46 -11.73 7.70
CA GLN A 449 -16.00 -11.52 7.85
C GLN A 449 -15.37 -12.51 8.82
N LYS A 450 -16.15 -13.19 9.67
CA LYS A 450 -15.67 -14.09 10.74
C LYS A 450 -14.58 -15.10 10.32
N PRO A 451 -14.59 -15.70 9.12
CA PRO A 451 -13.53 -16.63 8.72
C PRO A 451 -12.15 -16.00 8.53
N PHE A 452 -12.09 -14.67 8.39
CA PHE A 452 -10.89 -13.93 8.03
C PHE A 452 -10.52 -12.87 9.07
N LEU A 453 -11.51 -12.11 9.58
CA LEU A 453 -11.30 -11.02 10.52
C LEU A 453 -10.70 -11.52 11.85
N GLY A 454 -9.42 -11.24 12.04
CA GLY A 454 -8.68 -11.46 13.27
C GLY A 454 -8.76 -10.28 14.24
N ASP A 455 -8.12 -10.48 15.39
CA ASP A 455 -7.88 -9.39 16.34
C ASP A 455 -6.75 -8.49 15.83
N LEU A 456 -6.85 -7.18 16.09
CA LEU A 456 -5.76 -6.22 15.87
C LEU A 456 -5.18 -5.80 17.22
N PRO A 457 -4.25 -6.57 17.80
CA PRO A 457 -3.58 -6.17 19.02
C PRO A 457 -2.68 -4.95 18.76
N GLY A 458 -2.63 -4.00 19.70
CA GLY A 458 -1.71 -2.87 19.63
C GLY A 458 -0.26 -3.31 19.81
N GLN A 459 0.48 -3.48 18.70
CA GLN A 459 1.90 -3.86 18.73
C GLN A 459 2.78 -2.70 19.18
N PRO A 460 4.04 -2.92 19.64
CA PRO A 460 4.96 -1.83 19.92
C PRO A 460 5.45 -1.16 18.63
N TRP A 461 5.76 0.14 18.71
CA TRP A 461 6.54 0.81 17.67
C TRP A 461 7.89 0.13 17.50
N THR A 462 8.20 -0.32 16.29
CA THR A 462 9.40 -1.10 15.97
C THR A 462 10.15 -0.44 14.83
N LEU A 463 11.48 -0.34 14.96
CA LEU A 463 12.35 0.21 13.93
C LEU A 463 12.68 -0.87 12.90
N PHE A 464 12.37 -0.62 11.63
CA PHE A 464 12.78 -1.46 10.52
C PHE A 464 13.86 -0.78 9.70
N ALA A 465 14.87 -1.54 9.31
CA ALA A 465 16.00 -1.07 8.51
C ALA A 465 16.28 -2.10 7.41
N ALA A 466 16.66 -1.61 6.25
CA ALA A 466 17.11 -2.42 5.13
C ALA A 466 18.43 -3.14 5.47
N ARG A 467 18.58 -4.41 5.07
CA ARG A 467 19.66 -5.31 5.51
C ARG A 467 20.67 -5.69 4.44
#